data_AF-A0A2W0B3R3-F1
#
_entry.id   AF-A0A2W0B3R3-F1
#
_cell.length_a   1.000
_cell.length_b   1.000
_cell.length_c   1.000
_cell.angle_alpha   90.00
_cell.angle_beta   90.00
_cell.angle_gamma   90.00
#
_symmetry.space_group_name_H-M   'P 1'
#
loop_
_entity.id
_entity.type
_entity.pdbx_description
1 polymer ?
#
loop_
_entity_poly.entity_id
_entity_poly.type
_entity_poly.pdbx_seq_one_letter_code
_entity_poly.pdbx_strand_id
1 'polypeptide(L)' 'MYYILRRDGQYAGVSLWSNNPSGKALRFAVHDGSSRLEQTVALLQGNSISWPAEPKPVEEKR' A
#
# COMPACT_ATOMS: atom_id res chain seq x y z
N MET A 1 3.30 -1.73 -4.72
CA MET A 1 3.29 -0.27 -4.64
C MET A 1 4.05 0.25 -5.85
N TYR A 2 3.52 1.26 -6.53
CA TYR A 2 4.13 1.84 -7.73
C TYR A 2 4.34 3.33 -7.51
N TYR A 3 5.37 3.88 -8.13
CA TYR A 3 5.63 5.32 -8.11
C TYR A 3 5.93 5.82 -9.52
N ILE A 4 5.62 7.10 -9.73
CA ILE A 4 5.92 7.85 -10.95
C ILE A 4 6.70 9.08 -10.51
N LEU A 5 7.81 9.36 -11.19
CA LEU A 5 8.57 10.60 -11.03
C LEU A 5 8.84 11.17 -12.42
N ARG A 6 8.44 12.41 -12.63
CA ARG A 6 8.63 13.15 -13.87
C ARG A 6 9.91 13.98 -13.80
N ARG A 7 10.46 14.35 -14.97
CA ARG A 7 11.67 15.17 -15.09
C ARG A 7 11.50 16.57 -14.46
N ASP A 8 10.30 17.10 -14.42
CA ASP A 8 9.96 18.38 -13.76
C ASP A 8 9.76 18.25 -12.24
N GLY A 9 10.09 17.10 -11.65
CA GLY A 9 10.04 16.87 -10.20
C GLY A 9 8.67 16.46 -9.67
N GLN A 10 7.61 16.51 -10.49
CA GLN A 10 6.29 16.03 -10.08
C GLN A 10 6.31 14.51 -9.91
N TYR A 11 5.63 14.00 -8.88
CA TYR A 11 5.60 12.58 -8.57
C TYR A 11 4.21 12.12 -8.12
N ALA A 12 3.98 10.81 -8.16
CA ALA A 12 2.80 10.18 -7.60
C ALA A 12 3.15 8.80 -7.03
N GLY A 13 2.58 8.46 -5.87
CA GLY A 13 2.63 7.12 -5.30
C GLY A 13 1.25 6.47 -5.39
N VAL A 14 1.18 5.29 -6.00
CA VAL A 14 -0.08 4.55 -6.19
C VAL A 14 0.03 3.11 -5.69
N SER A 15 -1.08 2.57 -5.22
CA SER A 15 -1.19 1.19 -4.77
C SER A 15 -2.42 0.52 -5.37
N LEU A 16 -2.36 -0.81 -5.48
CA LEU A 16 -3.52 -1.58 -5.89
C LEU A 16 -4.59 -1.55 -4.78
N TRP A 17 -4.21 -1.86 -3.55
CA TRP A 17 -5.08 -1.86 -2.37
C TRP A 17 -4.78 -0.66 -1.46
N SER A 18 -5.73 -0.23 -0.63
CA SER A 18 -5.51 0.89 0.31
C SER A 18 -4.63 0.51 1.50
N ASN A 19 -4.68 -0.75 1.93
CA ASN A 19 -3.92 -1.23 3.08
C ASN A 19 -3.09 -2.49 2.76
N ASN A 20 -2.04 -2.70 3.55
CA ASN A 20 -1.27 -3.94 3.58
C ASN A 20 -2.04 -5.07 4.33
N PRO A 21 -1.51 -6.31 4.39
CA PRO A 21 -2.19 -7.43 5.06
C PRO A 21 -2.45 -7.21 6.56
N SER A 22 -1.67 -6.34 7.21
CA SER A 22 -1.85 -5.96 8.62
C SER A 22 -2.85 -4.80 8.83
N GLY A 23 -3.54 -4.36 7.78
CA GLY A 23 -4.51 -3.26 7.83
C GLY A 23 -3.89 -1.87 7.88
N LYS A 24 -2.57 -1.74 7.70
CA LYS A 24 -1.89 -0.44 7.68
C LYS A 24 -1.91 0.16 6.27
N ALA A 25 -2.20 1.45 6.19
CA ALA A 25 -2.16 2.20 4.92
C ALA A 25 -0.80 2.05 4.24
N LEU A 26 -0.81 1.89 2.91
CA LEU A 26 0.42 1.86 2.12
C LEU A 26 0.98 3.28 1.99
N ARG A 27 2.28 3.41 2.31
CA ARG A 27 2.99 4.68 2.32
C ARG A 27 4.32 4.56 1.59
N PHE A 28 4.79 5.66 1.03
CA PHE A 28 6.09 5.78 0.38
C PHE A 28 6.85 6.98 0.93
N ALA A 29 8.18 6.91 0.86
CA ALA A 29 9.05 7.99 1.31
C ALA A 29 9.24 9.01 0.19
N VAL A 30 9.19 10.29 0.57
CA VAL A 30 9.52 11.42 -0.30
C VAL A 30 10.63 12.23 0.36
N HIS A 31 11.65 12.57 -0.44
CA HIS A 31 12.78 13.40 -0.02
C HIS A 31 13.04 14.50 -1.05
N ASP A 32 12.46 15.68 -0.86
CA ASP A 32 12.53 16.85 -1.75
C ASP A 32 13.11 18.10 -1.04
N GLY A 33 13.92 17.86 0.00
CA GLY A 33 14.38 18.89 0.94
C GLY A 33 13.78 18.72 2.34
N SER A 34 12.68 17.98 2.46
CA SER A 34 12.16 17.45 3.72
C SER A 34 11.91 15.94 3.59
N SER A 35 12.23 15.18 4.65
CA SER A 35 11.98 13.73 4.70
C SER A 35 10.60 13.45 5.26
N ARG A 36 9.73 12.82 4.47
CA ARG A 36 8.36 12.48 4.90
C ARG A 36 7.87 11.15 4.34
N LEU A 37 6.82 10.62 4.96
CA LEU A 37 6.05 9.48 4.48
C LEU A 37 4.69 9.95 4.01
N GLU A 38 4.38 9.70 2.74
CA GLU A 38 3.08 10.02 2.14
C GLU A 38 2.28 8.74 1.90
N GLN A 39 0.95 8.84 2.05
CA GLN A 39 0.04 7.73 1.74
C GLN A 39 -0.18 7.63 0.23
N THR A 40 -0.22 6.41 -0.30
CA THR A 40 -0.47 6.17 -1.72
C THR A 40 -1.95 6.32 -2.08
N VAL A 41 -2.23 6.73 -3.30
CA VAL A 41 -3.58 6.68 -3.87
C VAL A 41 -3.90 5.24 -4.26
N ALA A 42 -5.01 4.70 -3.76
CA ALA A 42 -5.40 3.31 -3.95
C ALA A 42 -6.44 3.14 -5.06
N LEU A 43 -6.26 2.13 -5.91
CA LEU A 43 -7.24 1.74 -6.93
C LEU A 43 -8.41 0.93 -6.35
N LEU A 44 -8.13 0.08 -5.36
CA LEU A 44 -9.09 -0.79 -4.67
C LEU A 44 -9.06 -0.50 -3.17
N GLN A 45 -10.23 -0.56 -2.53
CA GLN A 45 -10.34 -0.39 -1.08
C GLN A 45 -10.22 -1.74 -0.36
N GLY A 46 -9.50 -1.75 0.77
CA GLY A 46 -9.33 -2.92 1.63
C GLY A 46 -7.88 -3.32 1.82
N ASN A 47 -7.70 -4.49 2.45
CA ASN A 47 -6.38 -5.04 2.72
C ASN A 47 -5.95 -5.94 1.57
N SER A 48 -4.72 -5.78 1.09
CA SER A 48 -4.12 -6.78 0.21
C SER A 48 -4.05 -8.13 0.93
N ILE A 49 -4.34 -9.21 0.21
CA ILE A 49 -4.14 -10.59 0.68
C ILE A 49 -2.88 -11.18 0.05
N SER A 50 -2.24 -12.14 0.74
CA SER A 50 -1.16 -12.93 0.15
C SER A 50 -1.69 -13.80 -0.99
N TRP A 51 -0.83 -14.10 -1.95
CA TRP A 51 -1.09 -15.13 -2.95
C TRP A 51 -0.38 -16.43 -2.55
N PRO A 52 -1.04 -17.60 -2.64
CA PRO A 52 -2.44 -17.79 -3.01
C PRO A 52 -3.42 -17.28 -1.95
N ALA A 53 -4.65 -17.00 -2.36
CA ALA A 53 -5.74 -16.66 -1.45
C ALA A 53 -6.17 -17.93 -0.71
N GLU A 54 -5.36 -18.38 0.25
CA GLU A 54 -5.67 -19.56 1.05
C GLU A 54 -6.82 -19.24 2.02
N PRO A 55 -7.84 -20.09 2.09
CA PRO A 55 -8.83 -19.97 3.15
C PRO A 55 -8.13 -20.14 4.49
N LYS A 56 -8.35 -19.20 5.41
CA LYS A 56 -7.88 -19.37 6.78
C LYS A 56 -8.59 -20.59 7.38
N PRO A 57 -7.87 -21.51 8.04
CA PRO A 57 -8.50 -22.59 8.79
C PRO A 57 -9.52 -21.98 9.75
N VAL A 58 -10.73 -22.53 9.79
CA VAL A 58 -11.71 -22.15 10.80
C VAL A 58 -11.14 -22.62 12.13
N GLU A 59 -10.73 -21.70 13.00
CA GLU A 59 -10.33 -22.06 14.36
C GLU A 59 -11.58 -22.58 15.09
N GLU A 60 -11.65 -23.91 15.25
CA GLU A 60 -12.64 -24.53 16.11
C GLU A 60 -12.32 -24.13 17.55
N LYS A 61 -13.13 -23.22 18.10
CA LYS A 61 -13.04 -22.81 19.51
C LYS A 61 -13.27 -24.05 20.37
N ARG A 62 -12.20 -24.59 20.96
CA ARG A 62 -12.25 -25.55 22.07
C ARG A 62 -12.60 -24.85 23.38
#